data_AF-A0A7C8VG01-F1
#
_entry.id   AF-A0A7C8VG01-F1
#
_cell.length_a   1.000
_cell.length_b   1.000
_cell.length_c   1.000
_cell.angle_alpha   90.00
_cell.angle_beta   90.00
_cell.angle_gamma   90.00
#
_symmetry.space_group_name_H-M   'P 1'
#
loop_
_entity.id
_entity.type
_entity.pdbx_description
1 polymer ?
#
loop_
_entity_poly.entity_id
_entity_poly.type
_entity_poly.pdbx_seq_one_letter_code
_entity_poly.pdbx_strand_id
1 'polypeptide(L)'
;MATEQYFIIVPDHPSAPRLEVRPKHFTKISQESPTSLPRCLFGGAYLSSQPTPETNSTPEKWPFVGSSLALELPAGSGEEAVKEWLKNDPYSTGGVWDWENARIFRFKAGVSNVKELSAGGAAAAPTDSSDGKDQEA
;
A
#
# COMPACT_ATOMS: atom_id res chain seq x y z
N MET A 1 5.10 -18.89 0.75
CA MET A 1 3.99 -18.82 -0.23
C MET A 1 4.23 -17.61 -1.12
N ALA A 2 3.88 -17.68 -2.40
CA ALA A 2 3.98 -16.51 -3.28
C ALA A 2 2.95 -15.43 -2.87
N THR A 3 3.30 -14.16 -3.05
CA THR A 3 2.44 -13.02 -2.71
C THR A 3 2.23 -12.11 -3.90
N GLU A 4 1.11 -11.41 -3.88
CA GLU A 4 0.80 -10.29 -4.77
C GLU A 4 0.54 -9.03 -3.95
N GLN A 5 0.85 -7.87 -4.51
CA GLN A 5 0.73 -6.59 -3.84
C GLN A 5 -0.17 -5.65 -4.64
N TYR A 6 -0.90 -4.82 -3.91
CA TYR A 6 -1.76 -3.80 -4.50
C TYR A 6 -1.50 -2.47 -3.83
N PHE A 7 -1.41 -1.41 -4.62
CA PHE A 7 -1.42 -0.04 -4.13
C PHE A 7 -2.83 0.50 -4.28
N ILE A 8 -3.34 1.11 -3.23
CA ILE A 8 -4.76 1.45 -3.11
C ILE A 8 -4.85 2.92 -2.71
N ILE A 9 -5.69 3.67 -3.42
CA ILE A 9 -6.15 4.99 -3.02
C ILE A 9 -7.64 4.86 -2.76
N VAL A 10 -8.06 5.06 -1.50
CA VAL A 10 -9.46 4.98 -1.09
C VAL A 10 -9.93 6.34 -0.58
N PRO A 11 -10.95 6.95 -1.20
CA PRO A 11 -11.48 8.22 -0.73
C PRO A 11 -12.24 8.09 0.58
N ASP A 12 -12.24 9.17 1.36
CA ASP A 12 -13.21 9.34 2.43
C ASP A 12 -14.55 9.82 1.86
N HIS A 13 -15.66 9.43 2.49
CA HIS A 13 -16.94 10.09 2.28
C HIS A 13 -16.89 11.56 2.75
N PRO A 14 -17.71 12.44 2.15
CA PRO A 14 -17.89 13.80 2.66
C PRO A 14 -18.29 13.81 4.14
N SER A 15 -17.64 14.65 4.94
CA SER A 15 -17.90 14.79 6.39
C SER A 15 -17.73 13.48 7.19
N ALA A 16 -16.89 12.56 6.71
CA ALA A 16 -16.57 11.31 7.39
C ALA A 16 -16.15 11.49 8.87
N PRO A 17 -16.59 10.61 9.80
CA PRO A 17 -16.20 10.64 11.22
C PRO A 17 -14.80 10.03 11.44
N ARG A 18 -13.81 10.45 10.63
CA ARG A 18 -12.52 9.77 10.53
C ARG A 18 -11.80 9.63 11.86
N LEU A 19 -11.71 10.71 12.63
CA LEU A 19 -10.95 10.72 13.88
C LEU A 19 -11.60 9.86 14.96
N GLU A 20 -12.93 9.76 14.96
CA GLU A 20 -13.69 8.89 15.88
C GLU A 20 -13.46 7.41 15.58
N VAL A 21 -13.38 7.06 14.28
CA VAL A 21 -13.22 5.67 13.82
C VAL A 21 -11.76 5.22 13.77
N ARG A 22 -10.81 6.16 13.59
CA ARG A 22 -9.38 5.91 13.43
C ARG A 22 -8.76 4.96 14.46
N PRO A 23 -9.07 5.05 15.77
CA PRO A 23 -8.54 4.10 16.73
C PRO A 23 -8.89 2.64 16.38
N LYS A 24 -10.12 2.37 15.92
CA LYS A 24 -10.57 1.02 15.54
C LYS A 24 -9.83 0.50 14.31
N HIS A 25 -9.64 1.35 13.30
CA HIS A 25 -8.85 1.03 12.12
C HIS A 25 -7.41 0.66 12.52
N PHE A 26 -6.75 1.48 13.35
CA PHE A 26 -5.40 1.19 13.82
C PHE A 26 -5.31 -0.06 14.69
N THR A 27 -6.30 -0.33 15.54
CA THR A 27 -6.37 -1.60 16.27
C THR A 27 -6.41 -2.79 15.32
N LYS A 28 -7.27 -2.77 14.30
CA LYS A 28 -7.34 -3.83 13.29
C LYS A 28 -6.02 -4.03 12.56
N ILE A 29 -5.36 -2.95 12.11
CA ILE A 29 -4.05 -3.05 11.43
C ILE A 29 -2.97 -3.59 12.37
N SER A 30 -2.95 -3.16 13.63
CA SER A 30 -1.98 -3.65 14.63
C SER A 30 -2.09 -5.15 14.94
N GLN A 31 -3.23 -5.76 14.64
CA GLN A 31 -3.48 -7.19 14.82
C GLN A 31 -3.11 -8.01 13.59
N GLU A 32 -2.79 -7.39 12.45
CA GLU A 32 -2.31 -8.09 11.26
C GLU A 32 -0.88 -8.60 11.50
N SER A 33 -0.65 -9.91 11.36
CA SER A 33 0.66 -10.49 11.65
C SER A 33 1.66 -10.24 10.50
N PRO A 34 2.96 -10.03 10.80
CA PRO A 34 4.03 -9.97 9.81
C PRO A 34 4.24 -11.27 9.04
N THR A 35 3.57 -12.36 9.42
CA THR A 35 3.67 -13.67 8.76
C THR A 35 2.33 -14.18 8.23
N SER A 36 1.22 -13.51 8.54
CA SER A 36 -0.10 -13.81 7.98
C SER A 36 -0.46 -12.88 6.82
N LEU A 37 -1.34 -13.34 5.95
CA LEU A 37 -1.93 -12.56 4.86
C LEU A 37 -3.47 -12.62 5.00
N PRO A 38 -4.21 -11.56 4.61
CA PRO A 38 -3.74 -10.27 4.10
C PRO A 38 -3.05 -9.41 5.17
N ARG A 39 -2.19 -8.48 4.74
CA ARG A 39 -1.60 -7.45 5.62
C ARG A 39 -1.34 -6.13 4.92
N CYS A 40 -1.47 -5.03 5.64
CA CYS A 40 -1.07 -3.70 5.23
C CYS A 40 0.45 -3.53 5.40
N LEU A 41 1.16 -3.32 4.29
CA LEU A 41 2.61 -3.11 4.29
C LEU A 41 2.99 -1.69 4.71
N PHE A 42 2.22 -0.72 4.23
CA PHE A 42 2.32 0.68 4.62
C PHE A 42 0.98 1.36 4.37
N GLY A 43 0.72 2.46 5.09
CA GLY A 43 -0.44 3.28 4.86
C GLY A 43 -0.30 4.68 5.44
N GLY A 44 -1.04 5.61 4.84
CA GLY A 44 -1.13 6.99 5.30
C GLY A 44 -2.41 7.65 4.81
N ALA A 45 -2.75 8.80 5.41
CA ALA A 45 -3.79 9.65 4.85
C ALA A 45 -3.23 10.42 3.65
N TYR A 46 -4.03 10.56 2.59
CA TYR A 46 -3.78 11.62 1.61
C TYR A 46 -4.70 12.80 1.93
N LEU A 47 -4.14 13.99 1.77
CA LEU A 47 -4.68 15.25 2.29
C LEU A 47 -4.87 16.21 1.11
N SER A 48 -5.83 17.13 1.22
CA SER A 48 -6.02 18.15 0.17
C SER A 48 -4.93 19.23 0.22
N SER A 49 -4.27 19.39 1.35
CA SER A 49 -3.07 20.22 1.51
C SER A 49 -2.16 19.64 2.59
N GLN A 50 -0.86 19.96 2.50
CA GLN A 50 0.12 19.55 3.50
C GLN A 50 -0.18 20.21 4.86
N PRO A 51 -0.04 19.49 5.99
CA PRO A 51 -0.05 20.11 7.32
C PRO A 51 1.08 21.12 7.45
N THR A 52 0.81 22.23 8.13
CA THR A 52 1.82 23.23 8.50
C THR A 52 2.71 22.70 9.63
N PRO A 53 3.89 23.30 9.89
CA PRO A 53 4.73 22.90 11.02
C PRO A 53 3.98 22.86 12.36
N GLU A 54 3.04 23.78 12.58
CA GLU A 54 2.25 23.90 13.81
C GLU A 54 1.13 22.84 13.92
N THR A 55 0.72 22.26 12.79
CA THR A 55 -0.37 21.29 12.71
C THR A 55 0.09 19.87 12.39
N ASN A 56 1.38 19.69 12.10
CA ASN A 56 1.96 18.42 11.69
C ASN A 56 1.81 17.29 12.72
N SER A 57 1.65 17.62 14.00
CA SER A 57 1.43 16.65 15.08
C SER A 57 -0.02 16.66 15.62
N THR A 58 -0.94 17.32 14.92
CA THR A 58 -2.34 17.50 15.36
C THR A 58 -3.29 17.00 14.28
N PRO A 59 -3.60 15.69 14.25
CA PRO A 59 -4.47 15.10 13.25
C PRO A 59 -5.84 15.76 13.13
N GLU A 60 -6.35 16.35 14.20
CA GLU A 60 -7.63 17.07 14.24
C GLU A 60 -7.66 18.26 13.27
N LYS A 61 -6.49 18.76 12.87
CA LYS A 61 -6.33 19.89 11.95
C LYS A 61 -5.95 19.46 10.53
N TRP A 62 -5.79 18.16 10.27
CA TRP A 62 -5.40 17.69 8.95
C TRP A 62 -6.60 17.69 7.99
N PRO A 63 -6.42 18.13 6.74
CA PRO A 63 -7.50 18.17 5.77
C PRO A 63 -7.59 16.82 5.04
N PHE A 64 -8.12 15.82 5.74
CA PHE A 64 -8.27 14.45 5.23
C PHE A 64 -9.14 14.39 3.97
N VAL A 65 -8.70 13.59 2.99
CA VAL A 65 -9.47 13.28 1.79
C VAL A 65 -9.58 11.78 1.54
N GLY A 66 -8.70 10.98 2.13
CA GLY A 66 -8.75 9.52 2.00
C GLY A 66 -7.50 8.84 2.55
N SER A 67 -7.27 7.59 2.15
CA SER A 67 -6.07 6.83 2.49
C SER A 67 -5.35 6.34 1.24
N SER A 68 -4.02 6.26 1.36
CA SER A 68 -3.16 5.55 0.41
C SER A 68 -2.44 4.44 1.17
N LEU A 69 -2.56 3.20 0.70
CA LEU A 69 -1.94 2.04 1.35
C LEU A 69 -1.45 1.01 0.34
N ALA A 70 -0.52 0.16 0.77
CA ALA A 70 -0.21 -1.07 0.05
C ALA A 70 -0.64 -2.29 0.86
N LEU A 71 -1.39 -3.18 0.20
CA LEU A 71 -1.84 -4.44 0.74
C LEU A 71 -1.05 -5.59 0.10
N GLU A 72 -0.65 -6.55 0.92
CA GLU A 72 -0.10 -7.82 0.46
C GLU A 72 -1.09 -8.96 0.73
N LEU A 73 -1.28 -9.80 -0.28
CA LEU A 73 -2.24 -10.90 -0.33
C LEU A 73 -1.57 -12.19 -0.81
N PRO A 74 -2.16 -13.37 -0.56
CA PRO A 74 -1.73 -14.61 -1.21
C PRO A 74 -1.83 -14.47 -2.73
N ALA A 75 -0.86 -15.02 -3.47
CA ALA A 75 -0.92 -15.02 -4.93
C ALA A 75 -2.23 -15.67 -5.46
N GLY A 76 -2.87 -15.04 -6.44
CA GLY A 76 -4.12 -15.49 -7.02
C GLY A 76 -5.39 -14.98 -6.31
N SER A 77 -5.26 -14.11 -5.30
CA SER A 77 -6.41 -13.54 -4.59
C SER A 77 -7.22 -12.56 -5.45
N GLY A 78 -6.53 -11.79 -6.30
CA GLY A 78 -7.15 -10.83 -7.21
C GLY A 78 -7.65 -9.55 -6.53
N GLU A 79 -8.20 -8.65 -7.34
CA GLU A 79 -8.72 -7.35 -6.90
C GLU A 79 -9.95 -7.48 -5.99
N GLU A 80 -10.77 -8.52 -6.15
CA GLU A 80 -11.95 -8.74 -5.32
C GLU A 80 -11.58 -8.99 -3.84
N ALA A 81 -10.46 -9.66 -3.57
CA ALA A 81 -9.97 -9.82 -2.20
C ALA A 81 -9.52 -8.48 -1.58
N VAL A 82 -9.01 -7.55 -2.39
CA VAL A 82 -8.70 -6.17 -1.95
C VAL A 82 -9.99 -5.45 -1.58
N LYS A 83 -11.03 -5.53 -2.42
CA LYS A 83 -12.33 -4.92 -2.15
C LYS A 83 -12.99 -5.49 -0.90
N GLU A 84 -12.90 -6.80 -0.68
CA GLU A 84 -13.43 -7.43 0.54
C GLU A 84 -12.67 -6.98 1.79
N TRP A 85 -11.35 -6.85 1.73
CA TRP A 85 -10.56 -6.29 2.81
C TRP A 85 -10.94 -4.84 3.12
N LEU A 86 -11.14 -4.01 2.09
CA LEU A 86 -11.55 -2.62 2.23
C LEU A 86 -12.96 -2.53 2.83
N LYS A 87 -13.93 -3.27 2.28
CA LYS A 87 -15.33 -3.28 2.73
C LYS A 87 -15.47 -3.62 4.21
N ASN A 88 -14.65 -4.55 4.70
CA ASN A 88 -14.68 -5.01 6.09
C ASN A 88 -13.80 -4.17 7.04
N ASP A 89 -13.07 -3.18 6.53
CA ASP A 89 -12.25 -2.32 7.38
C ASP A 89 -13.12 -1.44 8.31
N PRO A 90 -12.69 -1.15 9.56
CA PRO A 90 -13.40 -0.23 10.43
C PRO A 90 -13.68 1.15 9.80
N TYR A 91 -12.80 1.65 8.93
CA TYR A 91 -13.08 2.89 8.23
C TYR A 91 -14.26 2.76 7.25
N SER A 92 -14.42 1.65 6.53
CA SER A 92 -15.58 1.46 5.65
C SER A 92 -16.85 1.24 6.45
N THR A 93 -16.82 0.31 7.41
CA THR A 93 -17.99 -0.01 8.25
C THR A 93 -18.39 1.14 9.19
N GLY A 94 -17.45 2.03 9.52
CA GLY A 94 -17.67 3.25 10.29
C GLY A 94 -18.05 4.48 9.45
N GLY A 95 -18.30 4.33 8.15
CA GLY A 95 -18.74 5.43 7.28
C GLY A 95 -17.66 6.45 6.91
N VAL A 96 -16.38 6.07 7.03
CA VAL A 96 -15.24 6.90 6.64
C VAL A 96 -14.87 6.66 5.19
N TRP A 97 -14.54 5.42 4.81
CA TRP A 97 -14.08 5.11 3.46
C TRP A 97 -15.23 4.84 2.49
N ASP A 98 -15.16 5.51 1.35
CA ASP A 98 -15.91 5.19 0.14
C ASP A 98 -15.15 4.10 -0.63
N TRP A 99 -15.20 2.88 -0.10
CA TRP A 99 -14.47 1.74 -0.66
C TRP A 99 -14.94 1.34 -2.07
N GLU A 100 -16.18 1.66 -2.43
CA GLU A 100 -16.73 1.39 -3.78
C GLU A 100 -16.00 2.21 -4.85
N ASN A 101 -15.54 3.42 -4.50
CA ASN A 101 -14.78 4.30 -5.37
C ASN A 101 -13.25 4.19 -5.16
N ALA A 102 -12.78 3.14 -4.50
CA ALA A 102 -11.35 2.89 -4.33
C ALA A 102 -10.68 2.62 -5.69
N ARG A 103 -9.50 3.22 -5.89
CA ARG A 103 -8.64 2.96 -7.04
C ARG A 103 -7.58 1.94 -6.64
N ILE A 104 -7.58 0.79 -7.30
CA ILE A 104 -6.71 -0.34 -6.99
C ILE A 104 -5.72 -0.55 -8.14
N PHE A 105 -4.43 -0.61 -7.83
CA PHE A 105 -3.35 -0.80 -8.79
C PHE A 105 -2.59 -2.07 -8.46
N ARG A 106 -2.33 -2.90 -9.48
CA ARG A 106 -1.33 -3.98 -9.35
C ARG A 106 0.01 -3.33 -9.05
N PHE A 107 0.62 -3.75 -7.94
CA PHE A 107 1.80 -3.10 -7.40
C PHE A 107 2.86 -4.13 -7.06
N LYS A 108 4.13 -3.73 -7.13
CA LYS A 108 5.23 -4.50 -6.56
C LYS A 108 6.22 -3.49 -6.00
N ALA A 109 6.39 -3.48 -4.69
CA ALA A 109 7.37 -2.61 -4.06
C ALA A 109 8.77 -3.03 -4.51
N GLY A 110 9.50 -2.13 -5.16
CA GLY A 110 10.93 -2.32 -5.43
C GLY A 110 11.80 -2.10 -4.19
N VAL A 111 11.29 -1.32 -3.22
CA VAL A 111 11.92 -1.04 -1.93
C VAL A 111 10.82 -0.95 -0.88
N SER A 112 10.86 -1.84 0.11
CA SER A 112 9.95 -1.83 1.27
C SER A 112 10.64 -1.27 2.52
N ASN A 113 11.98 -1.30 2.56
CA ASN A 113 12.80 -0.70 3.61
C ASN A 113 14.11 -0.21 3.00
N VAL A 114 14.46 1.07 3.18
CA VAL A 114 15.68 1.65 2.61
C VAL A 114 16.96 1.01 3.15
N LYS A 115 16.91 0.32 4.30
CA LYS A 115 18.05 -0.48 4.81
C LYS A 115 18.32 -1.72 3.95
N GLU A 116 17.38 -2.15 3.11
CA GLU A 116 17.51 -3.32 2.22
C GLU A 116 18.10 -2.96 0.85
N LEU A 117 18.15 -1.67 0.49
CA LEU A 117 18.70 -1.19 -0.78
C LEU A 117 20.21 -1.43 -0.95
N SER A 118 20.97 -1.56 0.14
CA SER A 118 22.43 -1.72 0.08
C SER A 118 22.89 -3.15 -0.21
N ALA A 119 21.99 -4.11 -0.44
CA ALA A 119 22.34 -5.52 -0.58
C ALA A 119 22.05 -6.16 -1.96
N GLY A 120 21.50 -5.44 -2.95
CA GLY A 120 21.12 -6.13 -4.21
C GLY A 120 20.70 -5.26 -5.39
N GLY A 121 21.22 -4.04 -5.52
CA GLY A 121 20.84 -3.11 -6.58
C GLY A 121 21.71 -3.19 -7.84
N ALA A 122 21.79 -4.34 -8.50
CA ALA A 122 22.17 -4.39 -9.91
C ALA A 122 21.43 -5.55 -10.58
N ALA A 123 20.39 -5.22 -11.34
CA ALA A 123 19.89 -6.13 -12.34
C ALA A 123 21.08 -6.55 -13.21
N ALA A 124 21.36 -7.86 -13.26
CA ALA A 124 22.37 -8.41 -14.14
C ALA A 124 22.04 -7.95 -15.56
N ALA A 125 22.87 -7.05 -16.09
CA ALA A 125 22.87 -6.77 -17.52
C ALA A 125 23.14 -8.10 -18.24
N PRO A 126 22.47 -8.38 -19.37
CA PRO A 126 22.79 -9.56 -20.15
C PRO A 126 24.26 -9.45 -20.56
N THR A 127 25.08 -10.41 -20.14
CA THR A 127 26.43 -10.60 -20.67
C THR A 127 26.26 -10.99 -22.13
N ASP A 128 26.51 -10.04 -23.03
CA ASP A 128 26.63 -10.30 -24.45
C ASP A 128 27.89 -11.14 -24.66
N SER A 129 27.69 -12.46 -24.74
CA SER A 129 28.75 -13.42 -25.03
C SER A 129 28.76 -13.66 -26.53
N SER A 130 29.40 -12.76 -27.28
CA SER A 130 29.80 -13.03 -28.66
C SER A 130 31.28 -13.43 -28.69
N ASP A 131 31.55 -14.68 -28.34
CA ASP A 131 32.78 -15.37 -28.72
C ASP A 131 32.45 -16.36 -29.83
N GLY A 132 33.16 -16.26 -30.95
CA GLY A 132 33.19 -17.31 -31.96
C GLY A 132 33.01 -16.86 -33.39
N LYS A 133 34.03 -16.19 -33.95
CA LYS A 133 34.35 -16.34 -35.38
C LYS A 133 35.87 -16.26 -35.58
N ASP A 134 36.52 -17.40 -35.45
CA ASP A 134 37.69 -17.75 -36.26
C ASP A 134 37.32 -19.02 -37.03
N GLN A 135 37.23 -18.91 -38.35
CA GLN A 135 37.62 -19.90 -39.37
C GLN A 135 37.03 -19.48 -40.71
N GLU A 136 37.86 -18.91 -41.58
CA GLU A 136 37.66 -19.03 -43.02
C GLU A 136 38.90 -19.74 -43.58
N ALA A 137 38.60 -20.79 -44.34
CA ALA A 137 39.52 -21.64 -45.09
C ALA A 137 39.78 -21.06 -46.48
#